data_AF-A0A1M4WBJ3-F1
#
_entry.id   AF-A0A1M4WBJ3-F1
#
_cell.length_a   1.000
_cell.length_b   1.000
_cell.length_c   1.000
_cell.angle_alpha   90.00
_cell.angle_beta   90.00
_cell.angle_gamma   90.00
#
_symmetry.space_group_name_H-M   'P 1'
#
loop_
_entity.id
_entity.type
_entity.pdbx_description
1 polymer ?
#
loop_
_entity_poly.entity_id
_entity_poly.type
_entity_poly.pdbx_seq_one_letter_code
_entity_poly.pdbx_strand_id
1 'polypeptide(L)'
;MEENDFVSIWLEENGNPAIEELTQLNLDLASKTVKTLADKGLSENDLAISMDINPDEIKRWLTGRHSFSIKTIKEISGTLADYTTT
;
A
#
# COMPACT_ATOMS: atom_id res chain seq x y z
N MET A 1 -14.72 3.32 -26.32
CA MET A 1 -13.71 3.71 -25.33
C MET A 1 -13.51 5.19 -25.57
N GLU A 2 -13.91 6.06 -24.65
CA GLU A 2 -13.80 7.50 -24.87
C GLU A 2 -12.32 7.87 -24.89
N GLU A 3 -11.78 8.13 -26.07
CA GLU A 3 -10.39 8.51 -26.33
C GLU A 3 -10.02 9.91 -25.77
N ASN A 4 -10.90 10.56 -25.00
CA ASN A 4 -10.73 11.94 -24.54
C ASN A 4 -11.27 12.15 -23.11
N ASP A 5 -10.78 11.38 -22.13
CA ASP A 5 -10.97 11.78 -20.74
C ASP A 5 -10.06 12.99 -20.45
N PHE A 6 -10.67 14.17 -20.37
CA PHE A 6 -9.99 15.43 -20.06
C PHE A 6 -9.11 15.33 -18.81
N VAL A 7 -9.51 14.51 -17.83
CA VAL A 7 -8.72 14.28 -16.61
C VAL A 7 -7.45 13.50 -16.94
N SER A 8 -7.56 12.43 -17.72
CA SER A 8 -6.43 11.60 -18.14
C SER A 8 -5.41 12.40 -18.96
N ILE A 9 -5.87 13.21 -19.92
CA ILE A 9 -4.99 14.10 -20.72
C ILE A 9 -4.28 15.11 -19.82
N TRP A 10 -5.01 15.75 -18.90
CA TRP A 10 -4.42 16.72 -17.99
C TRP A 10 -3.38 16.08 -17.06
N LEU A 11 -3.63 14.86 -16.57
CA LEU A 11 -2.68 14.09 -15.76
C LEU A 11 -1.45 13.68 -16.57
N GLU A 12 -1.58 13.33 -17.84
CA GLU A 12 -0.45 13.00 -18.71
C GLU A 12 0.45 14.22 -18.96
N GLU A 13 -0.13 15.40 -19.16
CA GLU A 13 0.62 16.63 -19.44
C GLU A 13 1.17 17.33 -18.18
N ASN A 14 0.46 17.26 -17.06
CA ASN A 14 0.73 18.08 -15.87
C ASN A 14 0.85 17.27 -14.57
N GLY A 15 0.60 15.97 -14.61
CA GLY A 15 0.71 15.10 -13.45
C GLY A 15 2.12 15.08 -12.90
N ASN A 16 2.24 14.74 -11.62
CA ASN A 16 3.53 14.51 -11.00
C ASN A 16 3.82 13.00 -11.01
N PRO A 17 4.80 12.51 -11.80
CA PRO A 17 5.11 11.08 -11.89
C PRO A 17 5.44 10.46 -10.52
N ALA A 18 6.00 11.23 -9.58
CA ALA A 18 6.31 10.73 -8.25
C ALA A 18 5.05 10.44 -7.41
N ILE A 19 3.95 11.16 -7.66
CA ILE A 19 2.65 10.89 -6.99
C ILE A 19 2.06 9.60 -7.53
N GLU A 20 2.10 9.39 -8.84
CA GLU A 20 1.64 8.16 -9.49
C GLU A 20 2.45 6.95 -9.01
N GLU A 21 3.77 7.04 -9.02
CA GLU A 21 4.67 5.99 -8.53
C GLU A 21 4.39 5.66 -7.06
N LEU A 22 4.28 6.66 -6.19
CA LEU A 22 3.97 6.44 -4.78
C LEU A 22 2.59 5.82 -4.58
N THR A 23 1.61 6.21 -5.39
CA THR A 23 0.25 5.65 -5.35
C THR A 23 0.27 4.17 -5.74
N GLN A 24 0.96 3.83 -6.83
CA GLN A 24 1.09 2.46 -7.28
C GLN A 24 1.82 1.59 -6.25
N LEU A 25 2.93 2.07 -5.68
CA LEU A 25 3.67 1.36 -4.63
C LEU A 25 2.79 1.08 -3.40
N ASN A 26 1.96 2.04 -3.00
CA ASN A 26 1.03 1.86 -1.88
C ASN A 26 -0.03 0.79 -2.18
N LEU A 27 -0.64 0.81 -3.36
CA LEU A 27 -1.67 -0.16 -3.77
C LEU A 27 -1.10 -1.57 -3.88
N ASP A 28 0.07 -1.71 -4.49
CA ASP A 28 0.78 -2.98 -4.63
C ASP A 28 1.15 -3.57 -3.27
N LEU A 29 1.68 -2.73 -2.37
CA LEU A 29 2.07 -3.17 -1.05
C LEU A 29 0.85 -3.56 -0.20
N ALA A 30 -0.23 -2.78 -0.23
CA ALA A 30 -1.47 -3.12 0.46
C ALA A 30 -2.00 -4.48 -0.01
N SER A 31 -2.06 -4.70 -1.33
CA SER A 31 -2.52 -5.97 -1.92
C SER A 31 -1.63 -7.15 -1.52
N LYS A 32 -0.30 -6.98 -1.58
CA LYS A 32 0.67 -8.00 -1.13
C LYS A 32 0.51 -8.31 0.35
N THR A 33 0.25 -7.29 1.17
CA THR A 33 0.06 -7.43 2.62
C THR A 33 -1.15 -8.28 2.93
N VAL A 34 -2.32 -7.94 2.36
CA VAL A 34 -3.55 -8.73 2.54
C VAL A 34 -3.31 -10.19 2.17
N LYS A 35 -2.63 -10.43 1.05
CA LYS A 35 -2.30 -11.78 0.60
C LYS A 35 -1.36 -12.51 1.57
N THR A 36 -0.24 -11.91 1.95
CA THR A 36 0.74 -12.52 2.87
C THR A 36 0.12 -12.83 4.23
N LEU A 37 -0.71 -11.92 4.77
CA LEU A 37 -1.42 -12.16 6.01
C LEU A 37 -2.38 -13.35 5.88
N ALA A 38 -3.18 -13.40 4.81
CA ALA A 38 -4.07 -14.53 4.55
C ALA A 38 -3.32 -15.86 4.39
N ASP A 39 -2.22 -15.87 3.63
CA ASP A 39 -1.38 -17.07 3.40
C ASP A 39 -0.76 -17.59 4.70
N LYS A 40 -0.50 -16.71 5.68
CA LYS A 40 0.08 -17.04 6.99
C LYS A 40 -0.96 -17.20 8.10
N GLY A 41 -2.25 -17.00 7.82
CA GLY A 41 -3.32 -17.03 8.83
C GLY A 41 -3.22 -15.91 9.87
N LEU A 42 -2.59 -14.78 9.50
CA LEU A 42 -2.44 -13.60 10.35
C LEU A 42 -3.56 -12.60 10.08
N SER A 43 -3.91 -11.82 11.10
CA SER A 43 -4.87 -10.73 11.01
C SER A 43 -4.18 -9.37 10.78
N GLU A 44 -4.95 -8.38 10.32
CA GLU A 44 -4.49 -6.97 10.26
C GLU A 44 -4.03 -6.45 11.64
N ASN A 45 -4.63 -6.97 12.72
CA ASN A 45 -4.26 -6.60 14.08
C ASN A 45 -2.90 -7.19 14.49
N ASP A 46 -2.54 -8.39 14.00
CA ASP A 46 -1.22 -8.97 14.23
C ASP A 46 -0.13 -8.13 13.55
N LEU A 47 -0.43 -7.63 12.34
CA LEU A 47 0.43 -6.67 11.66
C LEU A 47 0.58 -5.37 12.46
N ALA A 48 -0.54 -4.81 12.92
CA ALA A 48 -0.55 -3.59 13.74
C ALA A 48 0.35 -3.73 14.98
N ILE A 49 0.25 -4.85 15.69
CA ILE A 49 1.10 -5.16 16.85
C ILE A 49 2.57 -5.29 16.44
N SER A 50 2.88 -6.04 15.36
CA SER A 50 4.26 -6.25 14.91
C SER A 50 4.99 -4.97 14.53
N MET A 51 4.22 -3.98 14.07
CA MET A 51 4.74 -2.71 13.56
C MET A 51 4.65 -1.56 14.57
N ASP A 52 4.01 -1.79 15.73
CA ASP A 52 3.66 -0.73 16.68
C ASP A 52 2.86 0.42 16.03
N ILE A 53 1.88 0.06 15.18
CA ILE A 53 1.00 0.99 14.47
C ILE A 53 -0.43 0.81 14.95
N ASN A 54 -1.21 1.90 14.98
CA ASN A 54 -2.63 1.84 15.31
C ASN A 54 -3.39 0.93 14.32
N PRO A 55 -4.20 -0.06 14.79
CA PRO A 55 -4.99 -0.94 13.93
C PRO A 55 -5.92 -0.21 12.95
N ASP A 56 -6.52 0.91 13.35
CA ASP A 56 -7.36 1.72 12.46
C ASP A 56 -6.54 2.29 11.30
N GLU A 57 -5.27 2.58 11.53
CA GLU A 57 -4.37 3.12 10.51
C GLU A 57 -3.94 2.02 9.53
N ILE A 58 -3.65 0.82 10.01
CA ILE A 58 -3.45 -0.36 9.15
C ILE A 58 -4.67 -0.56 8.26
N LYS A 59 -5.88 -0.50 8.80
CA LYS A 59 -7.12 -0.65 8.03
C LYS A 59 -7.31 0.45 6.98
N ARG A 60 -7.09 1.72 7.33
CA ARG A 60 -7.18 2.84 6.37
C ARG A 60 -6.17 2.70 5.25
N TRP A 61 -4.98 2.22 5.56
CA TRP A 61 -3.96 1.97 4.57
C TRP A 61 -4.31 0.79 3.65
N LEU A 62 -4.70 -0.36 4.20
CA LEU A 62 -5.07 -1.53 3.41
C LEU A 62 -6.29 -1.29 2.50
N THR A 63 -7.16 -0.36 2.87
CA THR A 63 -8.30 0.06 2.05
C THR A 63 -7.98 1.19 1.06
N GLY A 64 -6.71 1.64 1.00
CA GLY A 64 -6.27 2.71 0.11
C GLY A 64 -6.78 4.10 0.50
N ARG A 65 -7.40 4.27 1.68
CA ARG A 65 -7.85 5.57 2.17
C ARG A 65 -6.69 6.47 2.57
N HIS A 66 -5.63 5.89 3.13
CA HIS A 66 -4.41 6.59 3.51
C HIS A 66 -3.20 5.99 2.77
N SER A 67 -2.38 6.85 2.17
CA SER A 67 -1.09 6.47 1.59
C SER A 67 0.04 6.62 2.62
N PHE A 68 1.03 5.74 2.57
CA PHE A 68 2.21 5.83 3.40
C PHE A 68 3.39 6.52 2.72
N SER A 69 4.32 7.00 3.55
CA SER A 69 5.62 7.48 3.10
C SER A 69 6.47 6.32 2.56
N ILE A 70 7.42 6.63 1.69
CA ILE A 70 8.40 5.65 1.19
C ILE A 70 9.15 4.94 2.34
N LYS A 71 9.43 5.65 3.45
CA LYS A 71 10.07 5.07 4.65
C LYS A 71 9.22 3.95 5.23
N THR A 72 7.94 4.25 5.45
CA THR A 72 6.97 3.30 6.02
C THR A 72 6.72 2.13 5.08
N ILE A 73 6.65 2.37 3.76
CA ILE A 73 6.56 1.30 2.74
C ILE A 73 7.74 0.32 2.86
N LYS A 74 8.96 0.83 3.08
CA LYS A 74 10.16 -0.02 3.27
C LYS A 74 10.10 -0.82 4.58
N GLU A 75 9.65 -0.19 5.66
CA GLU A 75 9.48 -0.85 6.96
C GLU A 75 8.49 -2.01 6.86
N ILE A 76 7.30 -1.78 6.30
CA ILE A 76 6.28 -2.81 6.05
C ILE A 76 6.84 -3.93 5.17
N SER A 77 7.49 -3.57 4.06
CA SER A 77 8.05 -4.57 3.13
C SER A 77 9.08 -5.48 3.82
N GLY A 78 9.89 -4.92 4.73
CA GLY A 78 10.81 -5.68 5.57
C GLY A 78 10.08 -6.65 6.50
N THR A 79 9.11 -6.16 7.27
CA THR A 79 8.30 -6.99 8.18
C THR A 79 7.61 -8.14 7.45
N LEU A 80 7.07 -7.90 6.24
CA LEU A 80 6.44 -8.95 5.45
C LEU A 80 7.45 -9.98 4.92
N ALA A 81 8.68 -9.57 4.59
CA ALA A 81 9.71 -10.50 4.18
C ALA A 81 10.07 -11.47 5.32
N ASP A 82 10.10 -10.98 6.57
CA ASP A 82 10.33 -11.83 7.74
C ASP A 82 9.25 -12.91 7.88
N TYR A 83 7.99 -12.59 7.58
CA TYR A 83 6.91 -13.59 7.55
C TYR A 83 7.11 -14.68 6.50
N THR A 84 7.73 -14.37 5.37
CA THR A 84 7.94 -15.34 4.29
C THR A 84 9.14 -16.28 4.51
N THR A 85 10.04 -15.95 5.44
CA THR A 85 11.30 -16.68 5.65
C THR A 85 11.19 -17.81 6.69
N THR A 86 9.98 -18.09 7.18
CA THR A 86 9.66 -19.16 8.15
C THR A 86 8.66 -20.14 7.53
#